data_AF-A0AAV1LKV2-F1
#
_entry.id   AF-A0AAV1LKV2-F1
#
_cell.length_a   1.000
_cell.length_b   1.000
_cell.length_c   1.000
_cell.angle_alpha   90.00
_cell.angle_beta   90.00
_cell.angle_gamma   90.00
#
_symmetry.space_group_name_H-M   'P 1'
#
loop_
_entity.id
_entity.type
_entity.pdbx_description
1 polymer ?
#
loop_
_entity_poly.entity_id
_entity_poly.type
_entity_poly.pdbx_seq_one_letter_code
_entity_poly.pdbx_strand_id
1 'polypeptide(L)'
;MILDIIRKCENIVSHYVYTNRLYGWQDEEYRLSRLFIDDNAQVYSISAFNKGHLKQWLLTNSDVHDYAEDMDDISLPRLKYLEFVLGFSKFYLEPSDSDFCISSVTYNPEPIHLSTLQLCRPNQYCFELLHSSPSIAYALSHRLLNILIRHQMRRCYLKSVEEDSTHIDLLCAFMYRETVYLARRGFFIRDMFLEHIALCAMRGYEEFHRRNWFNKILSWMDDEGCIQENPNCEYNATSLLIKRNAGDEVMGKKLRRKLRNKLLRECHDHPMALVMIVMAHGIRYAVHYMSEVTLSFGLK
;
A
#
# COMPACT_ATOMS: atom_id res chain seq x y z
N MET A 1 18.24 -9.15 17.26
CA MET A 1 17.42 -8.27 16.39
C MET A 1 17.08 -8.95 15.08
N ILE A 2 18.05 -9.33 14.22
CA ILE A 2 17.76 -10.00 12.94
C ILE A 2 17.04 -11.34 13.13
N LEU A 3 17.49 -12.20 14.04
CA LEU A 3 16.82 -13.49 14.33
C LEU A 3 15.38 -13.33 14.84
N ASP A 4 15.10 -12.27 15.62
CA ASP A 4 13.75 -11.96 16.09
C ASP A 4 12.84 -11.50 14.94
N ILE A 5 13.38 -10.69 14.02
CA ILE A 5 12.68 -10.28 12.79
C ILE A 5 12.38 -11.50 11.91
N ILE A 6 13.35 -12.39 11.71
CA ILE A 6 13.16 -13.62 10.91
C ILE A 6 12.07 -14.49 11.51
N ARG A 7 12.14 -14.78 12.81
CA ARG A 7 11.12 -15.59 13.52
C ARG A 7 9.72 -14.97 13.38
N LYS A 8 9.62 -13.66 13.52
CA LYS A 8 8.36 -12.93 13.33
C LYS A 8 7.85 -13.02 11.89
N CYS A 9 8.73 -12.92 10.89
CA CYS A 9 8.34 -13.08 9.48
C CYS A 9 7.82 -14.50 9.19
N GLU A 10 8.48 -15.54 9.69
CA GLU A 10 8.04 -16.94 9.51
C GLU A 10 6.65 -17.20 10.10
N ASN A 11 6.39 -16.67 11.30
CA ASN A 11 5.08 -16.75 11.95
C ASN A 11 3.99 -16.07 11.11
N ILE A 12 4.24 -14.85 10.62
CA ILE A 12 3.27 -14.14 9.78
C ILE A 12 2.91 -14.94 8.53
N VAL A 13 3.92 -15.47 7.81
CA VAL A 13 3.69 -16.21 6.55
C VAL A 13 2.88 -17.47 6.82
N SER A 14 3.26 -18.24 7.85
CA SER A 14 2.59 -19.48 8.20
C SER A 14 1.13 -19.24 8.61
N HIS A 15 0.88 -18.20 9.41
CA HIS A 15 -0.47 -17.83 9.82
C HIS A 15 -1.32 -17.34 8.63
N TYR A 16 -0.72 -16.54 7.72
CA TYR A 16 -1.43 -16.04 6.53
C TYR A 16 -1.92 -17.17 5.64
N VAL A 17 -1.03 -18.12 5.35
CA VAL A 17 -1.35 -19.30 4.54
C VAL A 17 -2.43 -20.14 5.23
N TYR A 18 -2.32 -20.35 6.55
CA TYR A 18 -3.31 -21.12 7.30
C TYR A 18 -4.72 -20.50 7.25
N THR A 19 -4.83 -19.19 7.51
CA THR A 19 -6.10 -18.47 7.56
C THR A 19 -6.78 -18.40 6.18
N ASN A 20 -5.99 -18.34 5.11
CA ASN A 20 -6.52 -18.17 3.75
C ASN A 20 -6.64 -19.46 2.94
N ARG A 21 -6.26 -20.63 3.48
CA ARG A 21 -6.23 -21.91 2.74
C ARG A 21 -7.57 -22.39 2.19
N LEU A 22 -8.70 -21.89 2.72
CA LEU A 22 -10.06 -22.28 2.30
C LEU A 22 -10.79 -21.18 1.51
N TYR A 23 -10.12 -20.07 1.19
CA TYR A 23 -10.74 -19.01 0.40
C TYR A 23 -10.94 -19.48 -1.05
N GLY A 24 -12.20 -19.41 -1.51
CA GLY A 24 -12.54 -19.55 -2.93
C GLY A 24 -12.27 -18.25 -3.68
N TRP A 25 -12.00 -18.35 -4.99
CA TRP A 25 -11.63 -17.20 -5.83
C TRP A 25 -12.84 -16.72 -6.63
N GLN A 26 -13.13 -15.42 -6.60
CA GLN A 26 -14.06 -14.77 -7.52
C GLN A 26 -13.45 -14.65 -8.93
N ASP A 27 -14.23 -14.28 -9.95
CA ASP A 27 -13.73 -14.20 -11.33
C ASP A 27 -12.59 -13.16 -11.49
N GLU A 28 -12.71 -11.98 -10.86
CA GLU A 28 -11.64 -10.97 -10.86
C GLU A 28 -10.38 -11.49 -10.17
N GLU A 29 -10.52 -12.07 -8.98
CA GLU A 29 -9.41 -12.68 -8.22
C GLU A 29 -8.75 -13.81 -9.03
N TYR A 30 -9.54 -14.67 -9.67
CA TYR A 30 -9.07 -15.74 -10.52
C TYR A 30 -8.27 -15.20 -11.71
N ARG A 31 -8.75 -14.12 -12.36
CA ARG A 31 -8.00 -13.47 -13.43
C ARG A 31 -6.68 -12.90 -12.92
N LEU A 32 -6.70 -12.22 -11.77
CA LEU A 32 -5.51 -11.68 -11.13
C LEU A 32 -4.49 -12.76 -10.79
N SER A 33 -4.95 -13.95 -10.34
CA SER A 33 -4.09 -15.11 -10.07
C SER A 33 -3.18 -15.46 -11.26
N ARG A 34 -3.66 -15.23 -12.48
CA ARG A 34 -2.93 -15.54 -13.71
C ARG A 34 -1.73 -14.63 -13.93
N LEU A 35 -1.69 -13.45 -13.30
CA LEU A 35 -0.50 -12.58 -13.31
C LEU A 35 0.69 -13.21 -12.57
N PHE A 36 0.42 -14.17 -11.67
CA PHE A 36 1.40 -14.75 -10.76
C PHE A 36 1.68 -16.23 -11.05
N ILE A 37 1.22 -16.77 -12.20
CA ILE A 37 1.49 -18.17 -12.58
C ILE A 37 2.97 -18.37 -12.93
N ASP A 38 3.63 -17.34 -13.49
CA ASP A 38 5.06 -17.37 -13.80
C ASP A 38 5.84 -16.48 -12.82
N ASP A 39 6.69 -17.10 -11.99
CA ASP A 39 7.49 -16.41 -10.96
C ASP A 39 8.50 -15.39 -11.52
N ASN A 40 8.75 -15.41 -12.83
CA ASN A 40 9.76 -14.58 -13.50
C ASN A 40 9.48 -13.08 -13.41
N ALA A 41 8.21 -12.66 -13.34
CA ALA A 41 7.85 -11.26 -13.22
C ALA A 41 8.19 -10.67 -11.84
N GLN A 42 8.19 -11.50 -10.78
CA GLN A 42 8.47 -11.05 -9.41
C GLN A 42 9.92 -10.57 -9.24
N VAL A 43 10.87 -11.08 -10.03
CA VAL A 43 12.29 -10.68 -9.97
C VAL A 43 12.48 -9.18 -10.29
N TYR A 44 11.61 -8.60 -11.11
CA TYR A 44 11.66 -7.18 -11.50
C TYR A 44 10.73 -6.29 -10.66
N SER A 45 10.01 -6.88 -9.71
CA SER A 45 9.08 -6.14 -8.85
C SER A 45 9.80 -5.25 -7.81
N ILE A 46 11.13 -5.34 -7.70
CA ILE A 46 11.88 -4.68 -6.65
C ILE A 46 13.03 -3.84 -7.22
N SER A 47 12.93 -2.53 -7.07
CA SER A 47 13.88 -1.54 -7.61
C SER A 47 15.06 -1.34 -6.66
N ALA A 48 16.25 -0.96 -7.18
CA ALA A 48 17.40 -0.59 -6.35
C ALA A 48 17.06 0.58 -5.41
N PHE A 49 17.73 0.65 -4.26
CA PHE A 49 17.51 1.74 -3.30
C PHE A 49 18.00 3.08 -3.85
N ASN A 50 17.22 4.14 -3.62
CA ASN A 50 17.47 5.47 -4.19
C ASN A 50 17.22 6.60 -3.16
N LYS A 51 18.17 6.77 -2.25
CA LYS A 51 18.12 7.81 -1.21
C LYS A 51 17.88 9.22 -1.74
N GLY A 52 16.81 9.85 -1.24
CA GLY A 52 16.56 11.28 -1.49
C GLY A 52 15.91 11.57 -2.84
N HIS A 53 15.51 10.54 -3.59
CA HIS A 53 14.87 10.68 -4.89
C HIS A 53 13.57 11.48 -4.81
N LEU A 54 12.81 11.35 -3.73
CA LEU A 54 11.53 12.03 -3.58
C LEU A 54 11.67 13.51 -3.20
N LYS A 55 12.86 13.97 -2.80
CA LYS A 55 13.05 15.35 -2.30
C LYS A 55 12.55 16.43 -3.24
N GLN A 56 12.74 16.26 -4.54
CA GLN A 56 12.30 17.24 -5.54
C GLN A 56 10.77 17.33 -5.61
N TRP A 57 10.07 16.23 -5.35
CA TRP A 57 8.61 16.10 -5.44
C TRP A 57 7.90 16.53 -4.15
N LEU A 58 8.55 16.35 -2.99
CA LEU A 58 7.96 16.70 -1.69
C LEU A 58 7.62 18.19 -1.53
N LEU A 59 8.33 19.07 -2.25
CA LEU A 59 8.12 20.51 -2.20
C LEU A 59 7.30 21.04 -3.40
N THR A 60 6.76 20.15 -4.24
CA THR A 60 5.98 20.58 -5.39
C THR A 60 4.57 20.99 -4.98
N ASN A 61 4.08 22.09 -5.57
CA ASN A 61 2.69 22.52 -5.50
C ASN A 61 1.82 21.75 -6.51
N SER A 62 1.99 20.43 -6.60
CA SER A 62 1.21 19.62 -7.52
C SER A 62 -0.24 19.46 -7.03
N ASP A 63 -1.21 19.55 -7.95
CA ASP A 63 -2.66 19.41 -7.71
C ASP A 63 -3.08 17.95 -7.46
N VAL A 64 -2.38 17.22 -6.59
CA VAL A 64 -2.81 15.88 -6.17
C VAL A 64 -3.97 16.00 -5.18
N HIS A 65 -3.87 16.91 -4.19
CA HIS A 65 -4.97 17.32 -3.31
C HIS A 65 -4.61 18.59 -2.50
N ASP A 66 -5.63 19.31 -2.02
CA ASP A 66 -5.44 20.58 -1.31
C ASP A 66 -5.01 20.44 0.17
N TYR A 67 -5.12 19.25 0.77
CA TYR A 67 -4.87 19.03 2.21
C TYR A 67 -3.41 18.83 2.59
N ALA A 68 -2.48 19.08 1.68
CA ALA A 68 -1.10 18.68 1.85
C ALA A 68 -0.38 19.55 2.90
N GLU A 69 -0.68 20.85 2.93
CA GLU A 69 -0.21 21.78 3.96
C GLU A 69 -0.74 21.40 5.35
N ASP A 70 -2.06 21.13 5.47
CA ASP A 70 -2.70 20.72 6.72
C ASP A 70 -2.10 19.43 7.32
N MET A 71 -1.58 18.53 6.46
CA MET A 71 -0.91 17.32 6.90
C MET A 71 0.52 17.58 7.38
N ASP A 72 1.24 18.46 6.69
CA ASP A 72 2.63 18.78 7.00
C ASP A 72 2.76 19.55 8.32
N ASP A 73 1.84 20.49 8.58
CA ASP A 73 1.76 21.28 9.81
C ASP A 73 1.02 20.57 10.95
N ILE A 74 0.43 19.40 10.67
CA ILE A 74 -0.31 18.54 11.61
C ILE A 74 -1.64 19.18 12.09
N SER A 75 -2.15 20.19 11.38
CA SER A 75 -3.43 20.83 11.68
C SER A 75 -4.63 19.96 11.27
N LEU A 76 -4.47 19.05 10.30
CA LEU A 76 -5.54 18.17 9.83
C LEU A 76 -6.08 17.29 10.99
N PRO A 77 -7.39 17.34 11.27
CA PRO A 77 -7.99 16.49 12.30
C PRO A 77 -7.98 15.01 11.92
N ARG A 78 -7.72 14.11 12.89
CA ARG A 78 -7.78 12.64 12.65
C ARG A 78 -9.11 12.19 12.07
N LEU A 79 -10.22 12.73 12.59
CA LEU A 79 -11.57 12.41 12.08
C LEU A 79 -11.76 12.88 10.65
N LYS A 80 -11.18 14.02 10.27
CA LYS A 80 -11.27 14.54 8.90
C LYS A 80 -10.52 13.65 7.93
N TYR A 81 -9.30 13.23 8.28
CA TYR A 81 -8.56 12.25 7.48
C TYR A 81 -9.32 10.92 7.36
N LEU A 82 -9.94 10.44 8.44
CA LEU A 82 -10.77 9.24 8.40
C LEU A 82 -12.01 9.39 7.50
N GLU A 83 -12.58 10.59 7.37
CA GLU A 83 -13.63 10.85 6.38
C GLU A 83 -13.15 10.65 4.96
N PHE A 84 -11.88 10.97 4.66
CA PHE A 84 -11.26 10.76 3.35
C PHE A 84 -11.09 9.27 3.07
N VAL A 85 -10.53 8.54 4.04
CA VAL A 85 -10.38 7.07 3.97
C VAL A 85 -11.71 6.37 3.69
N LEU A 86 -12.81 6.84 4.30
CA LEU A 86 -14.15 6.29 4.09
C LEU A 86 -14.90 6.91 2.89
N GLY A 87 -14.32 7.89 2.22
CA GLY A 87 -14.98 8.77 1.25
C GLY A 87 -14.62 8.48 -0.20
N PHE A 88 -14.45 7.21 -0.56
CA PHE A 88 -13.93 6.75 -1.87
C PHE A 88 -14.56 7.46 -3.09
N SER A 89 -15.88 7.66 -3.09
CA SER A 89 -16.60 8.29 -4.19
C SER A 89 -16.20 9.74 -4.50
N LYS A 90 -15.44 10.39 -3.63
CA LYS A 90 -14.97 11.78 -3.80
C LYS A 90 -13.57 11.89 -4.39
N PHE A 91 -12.83 10.78 -4.52
CA PHE A 91 -11.41 10.79 -4.88
C PHE A 91 -11.10 9.93 -6.12
N TYR A 92 -12.10 9.86 -7.02
CA TYR A 92 -12.05 9.33 -8.39
C TYR A 92 -11.76 7.84 -8.58
N LEU A 93 -11.04 7.16 -7.68
CA LEU A 93 -10.81 5.71 -7.79
C LEU A 93 -11.39 4.98 -6.58
N GLU A 94 -12.52 4.30 -6.77
CA GLU A 94 -13.06 3.40 -5.76
C GLU A 94 -12.35 2.04 -5.78
N PRO A 95 -12.36 1.25 -4.68
CA PRO A 95 -11.70 -0.05 -4.65
C PRO A 95 -12.17 -1.00 -5.76
N SER A 96 -13.48 -1.04 -6.06
CA SER A 96 -14.00 -1.87 -7.15
C SER A 96 -13.51 -1.43 -8.53
N ASP A 97 -13.39 -0.12 -8.75
CA ASP A 97 -12.83 0.40 -10.02
C ASP A 97 -11.35 0.07 -10.14
N SER A 98 -10.62 0.17 -9.03
CA SER A 98 -9.24 -0.28 -8.95
C SER A 98 -9.12 -1.76 -9.29
N ASP A 99 -9.93 -2.62 -8.67
CA ASP A 99 -9.88 -4.07 -8.87
C ASP A 99 -10.20 -4.43 -10.32
N PHE A 100 -11.22 -3.81 -10.91
CA PHE A 100 -11.51 -3.90 -12.33
C PHE A 100 -10.28 -3.50 -13.17
N CYS A 101 -9.66 -2.37 -12.86
CA CYS A 101 -8.52 -1.87 -13.61
C CYS A 101 -7.28 -2.74 -13.47
N ILE A 102 -7.03 -3.36 -12.32
CA ILE A 102 -5.95 -4.33 -12.15
C ILE A 102 -6.29 -5.60 -12.93
N SER A 103 -7.54 -6.10 -12.86
CA SER A 103 -7.95 -7.29 -13.60
C SER A 103 -7.75 -7.10 -15.11
N SER A 104 -7.97 -5.88 -15.63
CA SER A 104 -7.77 -5.56 -17.04
C SER A 104 -6.30 -5.68 -17.49
N VAL A 105 -5.35 -5.62 -16.56
CA VAL A 105 -3.92 -5.80 -16.84
C VAL A 105 -3.64 -7.19 -17.41
N THR A 106 -4.42 -8.19 -17.01
CA THR A 106 -4.29 -9.59 -17.47
C THR A 106 -4.46 -9.75 -18.98
N TYR A 107 -5.17 -8.81 -19.63
CA TYR A 107 -5.34 -8.81 -21.08
C TYR A 107 -4.09 -8.34 -21.84
N ASN A 108 -3.11 -7.74 -21.18
CA ASN A 108 -1.82 -7.45 -21.81
C ASN A 108 -1.08 -8.75 -22.09
N PRO A 109 -0.36 -8.85 -23.23
CA PRO A 109 0.46 -10.01 -23.52
C PRO A 109 1.56 -10.16 -22.46
N GLU A 110 1.96 -11.42 -22.20
CA GLU A 110 3.15 -11.70 -21.39
C GLU A 110 4.39 -11.04 -22.04
N PRO A 111 5.29 -10.46 -21.24
CA PRO A 111 6.49 -9.82 -21.77
C PRO A 111 7.46 -10.88 -22.33
N ILE A 112 7.83 -10.74 -23.60
CA ILE A 112 8.84 -11.60 -24.24
C ILE A 112 10.24 -11.29 -23.64
N HIS A 113 10.49 -10.01 -23.36
CA HIS A 113 11.74 -9.53 -22.77
C HIS A 113 11.46 -8.77 -21.48
N LEU A 114 12.06 -9.22 -20.39
CA LEU A 114 11.83 -8.63 -19.07
C LEU A 114 12.59 -7.31 -18.87
N SER A 115 13.57 -6.99 -19.70
CA SER A 115 14.32 -5.73 -19.62
C SER A 115 13.60 -4.53 -20.24
N THR A 116 12.63 -4.74 -21.14
CA THR A 116 11.99 -3.68 -21.92
C THR A 116 10.54 -3.47 -21.52
N LEU A 117 10.13 -2.21 -21.37
CA LEU A 117 8.71 -1.87 -21.22
C LEU A 117 8.07 -1.63 -22.60
N GLN A 118 6.81 -2.03 -22.75
CA GLN A 118 5.98 -1.79 -23.94
C GLN A 118 4.73 -0.95 -23.60
N LEU A 119 4.04 -0.41 -24.60
CA LEU A 119 2.78 0.28 -24.36
C LEU A 119 1.71 -0.74 -23.90
N CYS A 120 1.01 -0.45 -22.80
CA CYS A 120 -0.12 -1.28 -22.36
C CYS A 120 -1.27 -1.20 -23.37
N ARG A 121 -2.09 -2.25 -23.43
CA ARG A 121 -3.37 -2.22 -24.14
C ARG A 121 -4.21 -1.05 -23.64
N PRO A 122 -4.69 -0.15 -24.52
CA PRO A 122 -5.47 1.00 -24.12
C PRO A 122 -6.76 0.59 -23.40
N ASN A 123 -7.01 1.23 -22.26
CA ASN A 123 -8.28 1.17 -21.56
C ASN A 123 -8.58 2.58 -21.06
N GLN A 124 -9.44 3.30 -21.78
CA GLN A 124 -9.70 4.72 -21.52
C GLN A 124 -10.28 4.95 -20.12
N TYR A 125 -11.18 4.08 -19.68
CA TYR A 125 -11.76 4.13 -18.33
C TYR A 125 -10.67 4.08 -17.26
N CYS A 126 -9.81 3.06 -17.30
CA CYS A 126 -8.73 2.95 -16.33
C CYS A 126 -7.70 4.06 -16.47
N PHE A 127 -7.39 4.51 -17.69
CA PHE A 127 -6.48 5.60 -17.90
C PHE A 127 -6.95 6.88 -17.20
N GLU A 128 -8.22 7.24 -17.37
CA GLU A 128 -8.84 8.41 -16.73
C GLU A 128 -8.80 8.31 -15.21
N LEU A 129 -9.21 7.18 -14.64
CA LEU A 129 -9.24 7.02 -13.18
C LEU A 129 -7.84 7.08 -12.54
N LEU A 130 -6.82 6.55 -13.23
CA LEU A 130 -5.44 6.51 -12.72
C LEU A 130 -4.72 7.86 -12.81
N HIS A 131 -5.18 8.78 -13.65
CA HIS A 131 -4.57 10.09 -13.88
C HIS A 131 -5.40 11.28 -13.40
N SER A 132 -6.66 11.08 -12.98
CA SER A 132 -7.53 12.17 -12.51
C SER A 132 -7.04 12.82 -11.21
N SER A 133 -7.57 13.96 -10.78
CA SER A 133 -7.35 14.51 -9.43
C SER A 133 -8.68 14.93 -8.81
N PRO A 134 -8.81 14.97 -7.47
CA PRO A 134 -7.80 14.74 -6.46
C PRO A 134 -7.65 13.26 -6.07
N SER A 135 -6.55 12.95 -5.38
CA SER A 135 -6.20 11.61 -4.88
C SER A 135 -5.64 11.70 -3.48
N ILE A 136 -6.20 10.94 -2.53
CA ILE A 136 -5.82 10.96 -1.12
C ILE A 136 -6.10 9.58 -0.52
N ALA A 137 -5.38 9.19 0.54
CA ALA A 137 -5.58 7.91 1.22
C ALA A 137 -5.60 6.71 0.25
N TYR A 138 -6.62 5.84 0.30
CA TYR A 138 -6.69 4.65 -0.56
C TYR A 138 -6.71 4.98 -2.06
N ALA A 139 -7.21 6.16 -2.46
CA ALA A 139 -7.17 6.54 -3.87
C ALA A 139 -5.72 6.72 -4.35
N LEU A 140 -4.80 7.19 -3.50
CA LEU A 140 -3.38 7.29 -3.86
C LEU A 140 -2.76 5.91 -4.02
N SER A 141 -2.96 5.05 -3.01
CA SER A 141 -2.33 3.73 -2.98
C SER A 141 -2.85 2.83 -4.11
N HIS A 142 -4.15 2.83 -4.38
CA HIS A 142 -4.73 2.03 -5.46
C HIS A 142 -4.30 2.48 -6.86
N ARG A 143 -4.05 3.78 -7.07
CA ARG A 143 -3.48 4.28 -8.32
C ARG A 143 -2.06 3.82 -8.51
N LEU A 144 -1.23 3.99 -7.48
CA LEU A 144 0.14 3.52 -7.51
C LEU A 144 0.19 2.01 -7.74
N LEU A 145 -0.60 1.22 -7.00
CA LEU A 145 -0.70 -0.23 -7.16
C LEU A 145 -1.03 -0.63 -8.60
N ASN A 146 -2.01 0.02 -9.22
CA ASN A 146 -2.38 -0.22 -10.61
C ASN A 146 -1.22 0.03 -11.60
N ILE A 147 -0.46 1.11 -11.41
CA ILE A 147 0.68 1.44 -12.26
C ILE A 147 1.83 0.45 -12.01
N LEU A 148 2.11 0.12 -10.75
CA LEU A 148 3.14 -0.85 -10.37
C LEU A 148 2.86 -2.22 -10.97
N ILE A 149 1.63 -2.73 -10.89
CA ILE A 149 1.26 -4.04 -11.46
C ILE A 149 1.49 -4.05 -12.98
N ARG A 150 1.18 -2.96 -13.69
CA ARG A 150 1.47 -2.85 -15.14
C ARG A 150 2.97 -2.88 -15.42
N HIS A 151 3.76 -2.10 -14.69
CA HIS A 151 5.21 -1.98 -14.87
C HIS A 151 5.96 -3.25 -14.48
N GLN A 152 5.51 -3.93 -13.43
CA GLN A 152 6.23 -5.05 -12.82
C GLN A 152 5.76 -6.39 -13.39
N MET A 153 4.45 -6.60 -13.55
CA MET A 153 3.89 -7.90 -13.96
C MET A 153 3.77 -8.05 -15.47
N ARG A 154 3.38 -6.97 -16.18
CA ARG A 154 3.20 -6.99 -17.64
C ARG A 154 4.25 -6.23 -18.41
N ARG A 155 5.21 -5.62 -17.71
CA ARG A 155 6.26 -4.77 -18.27
C ARG A 155 5.68 -3.81 -19.29
N CYS A 156 4.59 -3.13 -18.93
CA CYS A 156 3.97 -2.14 -19.80
C CYS A 156 3.74 -0.80 -19.10
N TYR A 157 3.73 0.29 -19.89
CA TYR A 157 3.46 1.66 -19.47
C TYR A 157 2.12 2.16 -20.04
N LEU A 158 1.50 3.13 -19.37
CA LEU A 158 0.23 3.73 -19.77
C LEU A 158 0.41 4.82 -20.82
N LYS A 159 1.35 5.74 -20.60
CA LYS A 159 1.60 6.87 -21.51
C LYS A 159 3.00 6.86 -22.11
N SER A 160 4.01 6.90 -21.25
CA SER A 160 5.42 6.71 -21.60
C SER A 160 6.17 6.24 -20.35
N VAL A 161 7.38 5.70 -20.52
CA VAL A 161 8.18 5.21 -19.39
C VAL A 161 8.52 6.35 -18.43
N GLU A 162 8.88 7.50 -18.97
CA GLU A 162 9.27 8.70 -18.23
C GLU A 162 8.09 9.34 -17.50
N GLU A 163 6.93 9.45 -18.16
CA GLU A 163 5.74 10.05 -17.55
C GLU A 163 5.16 9.15 -16.47
N ASP A 164 5.05 7.84 -16.72
CA ASP A 164 4.60 6.90 -15.70
C ASP A 164 5.56 6.90 -14.49
N SER A 165 6.88 6.95 -14.72
CA SER A 165 7.87 7.03 -13.64
C SER A 165 7.74 8.31 -12.83
N THR A 166 7.52 9.43 -13.52
CA THR A 166 7.26 10.73 -12.90
C THR A 166 5.98 10.70 -12.06
N HIS A 167 4.93 10.08 -12.57
CA HIS A 167 3.66 9.93 -11.86
C HIS A 167 3.80 9.02 -10.63
N ILE A 168 4.55 7.92 -10.73
CA ILE A 168 4.90 7.07 -9.58
C ILE A 168 5.64 7.88 -8.51
N ASP A 169 6.65 8.66 -8.89
CA ASP A 169 7.41 9.48 -7.96
C ASP A 169 6.51 10.49 -7.24
N LEU A 170 5.62 11.16 -7.99
CA LEU A 170 4.67 12.13 -7.47
C LEU A 170 3.71 11.47 -6.47
N LEU A 171 3.09 10.34 -6.83
CA LEU A 171 2.22 9.59 -5.93
C LEU A 171 2.97 9.17 -4.67
N CYS A 172 4.18 8.64 -4.79
CA CYS A 172 4.98 8.25 -3.63
C CYS A 172 5.42 9.42 -2.76
N ALA A 173 5.65 10.60 -3.31
CA ALA A 173 5.94 11.80 -2.53
C ALA A 173 4.75 12.23 -1.67
N PHE A 174 3.54 12.20 -2.23
CA PHE A 174 2.31 12.48 -1.46
C PHE A 174 2.02 11.39 -0.43
N MET A 175 2.16 10.12 -0.81
CA MET A 175 2.04 9.00 0.12
C MET A 175 3.06 9.11 1.26
N TYR A 176 4.27 9.58 1.00
CA TYR A 176 5.24 9.83 2.06
C TYR A 176 4.77 10.92 3.03
N ARG A 177 4.18 12.02 2.53
CA ARG A 177 3.60 13.08 3.38
C ARG A 177 2.48 12.53 4.26
N GLU A 178 1.56 11.74 3.69
CA GLU A 178 0.51 11.06 4.46
C GLU A 178 1.10 10.12 5.52
N THR A 179 2.14 9.36 5.17
CA THR A 179 2.83 8.44 6.08
C THR A 179 3.47 9.18 7.26
N VAL A 180 4.13 10.32 6.99
CA VAL A 180 4.71 11.19 8.03
C VAL A 180 3.62 11.76 8.93
N TYR A 181 2.50 12.24 8.35
CA TYR A 181 1.35 12.72 9.10
C TYR A 181 0.76 11.63 10.00
N LEU A 182 0.51 10.43 9.47
CA LEU A 182 0.02 9.27 10.21
C LEU A 182 0.95 8.90 11.37
N ALA A 183 2.26 8.87 11.14
CA ALA A 183 3.26 8.60 12.19
C ALA A 183 3.24 9.67 13.29
N ARG A 184 3.23 10.96 12.93
CA ARG A 184 3.17 12.08 13.88
C ARG A 184 1.86 12.11 14.66
N ARG A 185 0.78 11.61 14.05
CA ARG A 185 -0.53 11.46 14.69
C ARG A 185 -0.72 10.12 15.38
N GLY A 186 0.37 9.39 15.67
CA GLY A 186 0.32 8.22 16.53
C GLY A 186 -0.23 6.95 15.86
N PHE A 187 -0.10 6.84 14.54
CA PHE A 187 -0.42 5.64 13.78
C PHE A 187 -1.89 5.22 13.98
N PHE A 188 -2.79 6.20 13.88
CA PHE A 188 -4.20 6.00 14.17
C PHE A 188 -4.95 5.21 13.08
N ILE A 189 -4.33 5.02 11.90
CA ILE A 189 -4.77 4.14 10.82
C ILE A 189 -3.54 3.33 10.40
N ARG A 190 -3.42 2.09 10.88
CA ARG A 190 -2.26 1.23 10.66
C ARG A 190 -2.23 0.70 9.24
N ASP A 191 -3.39 0.32 8.71
CA ASP A 191 -3.55 -0.23 7.37
C ASP A 191 -2.99 0.72 6.31
N MET A 192 -3.47 1.97 6.31
CA MET A 192 -3.01 3.03 5.41
C MET A 192 -1.50 3.27 5.53
N PHE A 193 -0.99 3.33 6.76
CA PHE A 193 0.43 3.55 7.01
C PHE A 193 1.30 2.43 6.43
N LEU A 194 0.86 1.17 6.59
CA LEU A 194 1.55 0.00 6.07
C LEU A 194 1.48 -0.05 4.55
N GLU A 195 0.33 0.26 3.96
CA GLU A 195 0.12 0.22 2.51
C GLU A 195 1.02 1.21 1.80
N HIS A 196 1.16 2.42 2.36
CA HIS A 196 2.01 3.44 1.79
C HIS A 196 3.49 3.05 1.79
N ILE A 197 3.97 2.47 2.90
CA ILE A 197 5.32 1.94 3.00
C ILE A 197 5.50 0.77 2.04
N ALA A 198 4.55 -0.18 2.01
CA ALA A 198 4.64 -1.39 1.20
C ALA A 198 4.83 -1.04 -0.28
N LEU A 199 3.98 -0.19 -0.85
CA LEU A 199 4.01 0.13 -2.28
C LEU A 199 5.24 0.95 -2.68
N CYS A 200 5.57 2.00 -1.92
CA CYS A 200 6.67 2.89 -2.28
C CYS A 200 8.05 2.27 -1.97
N ALA A 201 8.15 1.35 -1.01
CA ALA A 201 9.39 0.60 -0.77
C ALA A 201 9.75 -0.34 -1.93
N MET A 202 8.77 -0.85 -2.69
CA MET A 202 9.03 -1.65 -3.91
C MET A 202 9.78 -0.85 -4.99
N ARG A 203 9.62 0.47 -4.99
CA ARG A 203 10.35 1.40 -5.87
C ARG A 203 11.71 1.85 -5.33
N GLY A 204 12.11 1.34 -4.16
CA GLY A 204 13.43 1.58 -3.58
C GLY A 204 13.56 2.90 -2.83
N TYR A 205 12.47 3.66 -2.65
CA TYR A 205 12.50 4.94 -1.94
C TYR A 205 12.88 4.73 -0.46
N GLU A 206 14.10 5.16 -0.12
CA GLU A 206 14.65 4.97 1.23
C GLU A 206 14.01 5.86 2.28
N GLU A 207 13.29 6.90 1.87
CA GLU A 207 12.55 7.80 2.75
C GLU A 207 11.58 7.03 3.66
N PHE A 208 11.02 5.92 3.16
CA PHE A 208 10.14 5.02 3.88
C PHE A 208 10.89 4.04 4.81
N HIS A 209 12.21 3.90 4.66
CA HIS A 209 13.02 2.93 5.39
C HIS A 209 13.50 3.46 6.75
N ARG A 210 12.56 3.88 7.60
CA ARG A 210 12.86 4.54 8.88
C ARG A 210 12.84 3.55 10.04
N ARG A 211 13.96 3.41 10.76
CA ARG A 211 14.11 2.47 11.88
C ARG A 211 12.98 2.57 12.92
N ASN A 212 12.59 3.79 13.29
CA ASN A 212 11.51 4.00 14.28
C ASN A 212 10.14 3.56 13.75
N TRP A 213 9.89 3.62 12.44
CA TRP A 213 8.67 3.12 11.82
C TRP A 213 8.61 1.59 11.85
N PHE A 214 9.68 0.90 11.46
CA PHE A 214 9.75 -0.56 11.57
C PHE A 214 9.60 -1.06 13.01
N ASN A 215 10.30 -0.44 13.95
CA ASN A 215 10.15 -0.78 15.37
C ASN A 215 8.70 -0.62 15.84
N LYS A 216 8.01 0.43 15.35
CA LYS A 216 6.61 0.66 15.69
C LYS A 216 5.70 -0.39 15.05
N ILE A 217 5.91 -0.75 13.79
CA ILE A 217 5.14 -1.80 13.12
C ILE A 217 5.29 -3.14 13.84
N LEU A 218 6.53 -3.51 14.19
CA LEU A 218 6.81 -4.74 14.94
C LEU A 218 6.15 -4.79 16.32
N SER A 219 5.81 -3.63 16.90
CA SER A 219 5.07 -3.54 18.17
C SER A 219 3.55 -3.74 18.03
N TRP A 220 3.03 -3.79 16.80
CA TRP A 220 1.62 -4.09 16.55
C TRP A 220 1.34 -5.58 16.41
N MET A 221 2.41 -6.36 16.26
CA MET A 221 2.37 -7.81 16.19
C MET A 221 2.25 -8.39 17.59
N ASP A 222 1.28 -9.25 17.80
CA ASP A 222 1.17 -10.04 19.03
C ASP A 222 2.15 -11.22 19.04
N ASP A 223 2.10 -12.03 20.09
CA ASP A 223 3.00 -13.17 20.28
C ASP A 223 2.75 -14.30 19.27
N GLU A 224 1.55 -14.36 18.69
CA GLU A 224 1.14 -15.33 17.65
C GLU A 224 1.54 -14.87 16.24
N GLY A 225 2.11 -13.67 16.11
CA GLY A 225 2.50 -13.10 14.82
C GLY A 225 1.35 -12.35 14.12
N CYS A 226 0.24 -12.09 14.80
CA CYS A 226 -0.93 -11.45 14.23
C CYS A 226 -0.93 -9.94 14.41
N ILE A 227 -1.51 -9.27 13.43
CA ILE A 227 -1.66 -7.81 13.42
C ILE A 227 -3.12 -7.46 13.15
N GLN A 228 -3.58 -6.45 13.89
CA GLN A 228 -4.92 -5.89 13.77
C GLN A 228 -4.82 -4.40 13.47
N GLU A 229 -5.85 -3.87 12.80
CA GLU A 229 -6.06 -2.42 12.76
C GLU A 229 -6.27 -1.87 14.17
N ASN A 230 -5.94 -0.60 14.37
CA ASN A 230 -6.16 0.16 15.58
C ASN A 230 -7.65 0.12 15.96
N PRO A 231 -8.03 -0.40 17.14
CA PRO A 231 -9.43 -0.47 17.55
C PRO A 231 -10.12 0.89 17.52
N ASN A 232 -9.42 1.98 17.88
CA ASN A 232 -9.98 3.33 17.83
C ASN A 232 -10.30 3.77 16.40
N CYS A 233 -9.53 3.32 15.40
CA CYS A 233 -9.87 3.53 13.99
C CYS A 233 -11.21 2.88 13.68
N GLU A 234 -11.39 1.60 14.04
CA GLU A 234 -12.61 0.84 13.79
C GLU A 234 -13.84 1.47 14.46
N TYR A 235 -13.71 1.90 15.72
CA TYR A 235 -14.77 2.60 16.43
C TYR A 235 -15.15 3.91 15.74
N ASN A 236 -14.17 4.77 15.45
CA ASN A 236 -14.41 6.06 14.82
C ASN A 236 -14.99 5.90 13.41
N ALA A 237 -14.48 4.94 12.64
CA ALA A 237 -14.95 4.66 11.29
C ALA A 237 -16.39 4.19 11.31
N THR A 238 -16.71 3.25 12.20
CA THR A 238 -18.07 2.76 12.39
C THR A 238 -19.02 3.89 12.82
N SER A 239 -18.57 4.75 13.75
CA SER A 239 -19.37 5.90 14.20
C SER A 239 -19.65 6.89 13.06
N LEU A 240 -18.66 7.18 12.21
CA LEU A 240 -18.84 8.03 11.04
C LEU A 240 -19.81 7.41 10.04
N LEU A 241 -19.69 6.10 9.76
CA LEU A 241 -20.61 5.40 8.86
C LEU A 241 -22.05 5.38 9.39
N ILE A 242 -22.25 5.17 10.69
CA ILE A 242 -23.57 5.26 11.32
C ILE A 242 -24.12 6.68 11.19
N LYS A 243 -23.30 7.70 11.45
CA LYS A 243 -23.72 9.11 11.32
C LYS A 243 -24.09 9.47 9.88
N ARG A 244 -23.36 8.98 8.87
CA ARG A 244 -23.66 9.18 7.44
C ARG A 244 -24.99 8.54 7.02
N ASN A 245 -25.37 7.44 7.65
CA ASN A 245 -26.61 6.71 7.40
C ASN A 245 -27.64 6.94 8.51
N ALA A 246 -27.63 8.13 9.13
CA ALA A 246 -28.57 8.47 10.19
C ALA A 246 -30.02 8.31 9.69
N GLY A 247 -30.80 7.51 10.43
CA GLY A 247 -32.19 7.16 10.05
C GLY A 247 -32.36 5.70 9.61
N ASP A 248 -31.29 4.99 9.26
CA ASP A 248 -31.34 3.55 8.99
C ASP A 248 -30.86 2.74 10.20
N GLU A 249 -31.79 2.45 11.11
CA GLU A 249 -31.50 1.66 12.31
C GLU A 249 -31.01 0.24 12.00
N VAL A 250 -31.47 -0.35 10.89
CA VAL A 250 -31.10 -1.71 10.48
C VAL A 250 -29.64 -1.72 10.06
N MET A 251 -29.23 -0.77 9.22
CA MET A 251 -27.84 -0.57 8.84
C MET A 251 -26.98 -0.26 10.07
N GLY A 252 -27.44 0.59 10.99
CA GLY A 252 -26.74 0.90 12.23
C GLY A 252 -26.46 -0.34 13.09
N LYS A 253 -27.44 -1.22 13.28
CA LYS A 253 -27.28 -2.50 13.98
C LYS A 253 -26.30 -3.43 13.24
N LYS A 254 -26.39 -3.50 11.90
CA LYS A 254 -25.48 -4.30 11.07
C LYS A 254 -24.03 -3.84 11.20
N LEU A 255 -23.78 -2.53 11.16
CA LEU A 255 -22.45 -1.94 11.32
C LEU A 255 -21.85 -2.23 12.70
N ARG A 256 -22.63 -2.05 13.79
CA ARG A 256 -22.18 -2.39 15.16
C ARG A 256 -21.84 -3.86 15.32
N ARG A 257 -22.64 -4.76 14.72
CA ARG A 257 -22.34 -6.20 14.71
C ARG A 257 -21.06 -6.50 13.94
N LYS A 258 -20.85 -5.88 12.77
CA LYS A 258 -19.62 -6.02 11.98
C LYS A 258 -18.39 -5.55 12.77
N LEU A 259 -18.48 -4.40 13.43
CA LEU A 259 -17.43 -3.89 14.32
C LEU A 259 -17.09 -4.89 15.43
N ARG A 260 -18.10 -5.39 16.17
CA ARG A 260 -17.88 -6.38 17.22
C ARG A 260 -17.16 -7.62 16.68
N ASN A 261 -17.61 -8.14 15.54
CA ASN A 261 -16.96 -9.31 14.92
C ASN A 261 -15.52 -9.00 14.52
N LYS A 262 -15.23 -7.80 13.97
CA LYS A 262 -13.88 -7.41 13.57
C LYS A 262 -12.93 -7.23 14.75
N LEU A 263 -13.42 -6.70 15.88
CA LEU A 263 -12.66 -6.57 17.13
C LEU A 263 -12.40 -7.92 17.82
N LEU A 264 -13.23 -8.93 17.54
CA LEU A 264 -13.03 -10.29 18.05
C LEU A 264 -12.10 -11.12 17.16
N ARG A 265 -11.77 -10.66 15.95
CA ARG A 265 -10.81 -11.36 15.09
C ARG A 265 -9.41 -11.17 15.64
N GLU A 266 -8.70 -12.27 15.81
CA GLU A 266 -7.31 -12.28 16.27
C GLU A 266 -6.37 -11.64 15.22
N CYS A 267 -6.65 -11.84 13.93
CA CYS A 267 -5.78 -11.39 12.84
C CYS A 267 -6.60 -10.70 11.75
N HIS A 268 -6.11 -9.59 11.21
CA HIS A 268 -6.72 -8.89 10.08
C HIS A 268 -5.87 -9.15 8.82
N ASP A 269 -6.48 -9.77 7.81
CA ASP A 269 -5.78 -10.32 6.64
C ASP A 269 -4.97 -9.26 5.86
N HIS A 270 -5.59 -8.12 5.58
CA HIS A 270 -4.96 -7.06 4.77
C HIS A 270 -3.76 -6.38 5.46
N PRO A 271 -3.86 -5.86 6.71
CA PRO A 271 -2.70 -5.37 7.44
C PRO A 271 -1.57 -6.42 7.56
N MET A 272 -1.93 -7.70 7.70
CA MET A 272 -0.96 -8.77 7.82
C MET A 272 -0.19 -8.98 6.52
N ALA A 273 -0.87 -9.02 5.37
CA ALA A 273 -0.25 -9.08 4.05
C ALA A 273 0.68 -7.89 3.80
N LEU A 274 0.24 -6.67 4.16
CA LEU A 274 1.06 -5.47 4.04
C LEU A 274 2.32 -5.54 4.91
N VAL A 275 2.22 -6.03 6.14
CA VAL A 275 3.38 -6.19 7.02
C VAL A 275 4.38 -7.18 6.45
N MET A 276 3.95 -8.28 5.82
CA MET A 276 4.87 -9.19 5.14
C MET A 276 5.72 -8.46 4.10
N ILE A 277 5.08 -7.64 3.26
CA ILE A 277 5.76 -6.86 2.23
C ILE A 277 6.72 -5.85 2.87
N VAL A 278 6.25 -5.10 3.87
CA VAL A 278 7.09 -4.11 4.58
C VAL A 278 8.31 -4.79 5.22
N MET A 279 8.14 -5.92 5.91
CA MET A 279 9.25 -6.62 6.56
C MET A 279 10.23 -7.21 5.55
N ALA A 280 9.74 -7.74 4.42
CA ALA A 280 10.62 -8.17 3.34
C ALA A 280 11.50 -7.02 2.82
N HIS A 281 10.94 -5.82 2.65
CA HIS A 281 11.72 -4.63 2.30
C HIS A 281 12.68 -4.20 3.41
N GLY A 282 12.27 -4.27 4.68
CA GLY A 282 13.13 -3.98 5.82
C GLY A 282 14.36 -4.90 5.89
N ILE A 283 14.18 -6.20 5.66
CA ILE A 283 15.27 -7.19 5.58
C ILE A 283 16.19 -6.86 4.41
N ARG A 284 15.62 -6.62 3.22
CA ARG A 284 16.38 -6.26 2.02
C ARG A 284 17.23 -5.01 2.23
N TYR A 285 16.66 -3.97 2.86
CA TYR A 285 17.36 -2.73 3.19
C TYR A 285 18.51 -2.99 4.16
N ALA A 286 18.28 -3.76 5.22
CA ALA A 286 19.34 -4.13 6.17
C ALA A 286 20.49 -4.89 5.49
N VAL A 287 20.18 -5.87 4.64
CA VAL A 287 21.19 -6.65 3.90
C VAL A 287 22.01 -5.77 2.98
N HIS A 288 21.36 -4.87 2.23
CA HIS A 288 22.04 -3.93 1.34
C HIS A 288 23.10 -3.11 2.08
N TYR A 289 22.75 -2.46 3.19
CA TYR A 289 23.70 -1.67 3.96
C TYR A 289 24.75 -2.48 4.71
N MET A 290 24.41 -3.69 5.17
CA MET A 290 25.43 -4.57 5.73
C MET A 290 26.50 -4.92 4.68
N SER A 291 26.10 -5.20 3.44
CA SER A 291 27.02 -5.54 2.36
C SER A 291 27.92 -4.38 1.91
N GLU A 292 27.41 -3.15 1.88
CA GLU A 292 28.20 -1.95 1.58
C GLU A 292 29.26 -1.67 2.66
N VAL A 293 28.91 -1.93 3.93
CA VAL A 293 29.86 -1.81 5.04
C VAL A 293 30.98 -2.85 4.91
N THR A 294 30.69 -4.10 4.56
CA THR A 294 31.74 -5.12 4.36
C THR A 294 32.69 -4.76 3.21
N LEU A 295 32.16 -4.17 2.13
CA LEU A 295 32.96 -3.73 0.98
C LEU A 295 33.82 -2.49 1.29
N SER A 296 33.33 -1.57 2.12
CA SER A 296 34.07 -0.36 2.51
C SER A 296 35.16 -0.59 3.55
N PHE A 297 35.08 -1.67 4.34
CA PHE A 297 36.11 -2.05 5.31
C PHE A 297 37.12 -3.11 4.82
N GLY A 298 37.09 -3.50 3.54
CA GLY A 298 38.16 -4.30 2.93
C GLY A 298 38.37 -5.68 3.56
N LEU A 299 37.35 -6.26 4.20
CA LEU A 299 37.39 -7.65 4.63
C LEU A 299 36.98 -8.54 3.45
N LYS A 300 37.98 -8.91 2.63
CA LYS A 300 37.93 -10.12 1.80
C LYS A 300 38.24 -11.34 2.64
#